data_AF-B7JW37-F1
#
_entry.id   AF-B7JW37-F1
#
_cell.length_a   1.000
_cell.length_b   1.000
_cell.length_c   1.000
_cell.angle_alpha   90.00
_cell.angle_beta   90.00
_cell.angle_gamma   90.00
#
_symmetry.space_group_name_H-M   'P 1'
#
loop_
_entity.id
_entity.type
_entity.pdbx_description
1 polymer ?
#
loop_
_entity_poly.entity_id
_entity_poly.type
_entity_poly.pdbx_seq_one_letter_code
_entity_poly.pdbx_strand_id
1 'polypeptide(L)'
;MKRIAATYYGQVVGFLVPLKDISELEEEGLINVNKTEEMSLSDFRAQMTECWERLQIEIDCIYLTFHTRRAAAFVSPRFMPYLPIPMSDVAHKLLAVESEILEIKQLSIFQHGEESNV
;
A
#
# COMPACT_ATOMS: atom_id res chain seq x y z
N MET A 1 19.36 0.54 -8.03
CA MET A 1 18.49 1.74 -8.04
C MET A 1 17.10 1.29 -7.64
N LYS A 2 16.47 1.88 -6.61
CA LYS A 2 15.12 1.50 -6.18
C LYS A 2 14.11 2.01 -7.21
N ARG A 3 13.36 1.10 -7.85
CA ARG A 3 12.43 1.41 -8.94
C ARG A 3 11.00 1.68 -8.47
N ILE A 4 10.60 1.08 -7.35
CA ILE A 4 9.29 1.25 -6.72
C ILE A 4 9.50 2.02 -5.42
N ALA A 5 8.66 3.04 -5.19
CA ALA A 5 8.64 3.78 -3.95
C ALA A 5 7.37 3.42 -3.15
N ALA A 6 7.56 2.86 -1.96
CA ALA A 6 6.49 2.72 -0.98
C ALA A 6 6.27 4.09 -0.30
N THR A 7 5.04 4.55 -0.32
CA THR A 7 4.59 5.73 0.40
C THR A 7 3.68 5.30 1.55
N TYR A 8 3.46 6.18 2.52
CA TYR A 8 2.69 5.85 3.73
C TYR A 8 1.77 7.01 4.13
N TYR A 9 0.55 6.69 4.50
CA TYR A 9 -0.39 7.60 5.15
C TYR A 9 -1.08 6.88 6.31
N GLY A 10 -0.71 7.24 7.55
CA GLY A 10 -1.12 6.47 8.74
C GLY A 10 -0.64 5.02 8.67
N GLN A 11 -1.58 4.07 8.72
CA GLN A 11 -1.33 2.62 8.58
C GLN A 11 -1.43 2.13 7.11
N VAL A 12 -1.72 3.02 6.16
CA VAL A 12 -1.93 2.67 4.75
C VAL A 12 -0.62 2.74 3.97
N VAL A 13 -0.34 1.70 3.18
CA VAL A 13 0.81 1.60 2.28
C VAL A 13 0.34 1.62 0.84
N GLY A 14 1.12 2.25 -0.03
CA GLY A 14 0.76 2.50 -1.42
C GLY A 14 2.03 2.68 -2.21
N PHE A 15 1.93 2.42 -3.49
CA PHE A 15 3.12 2.13 -4.28
C PHE A 15 3.13 3.02 -5.51
N LEU A 16 4.18 3.83 -5.62
CA LEU A 16 4.54 4.48 -6.86
C LEU A 16 5.39 3.51 -7.68
N VAL A 17 4.82 3.06 -8.79
CA VAL A 17 5.34 1.98 -9.63
C VAL A 17 5.56 2.51 -11.05
N PRO A 18 6.67 2.13 -11.72
CA PRO A 18 6.86 2.39 -13.15
C PRO A 18 5.74 1.74 -13.97
N LEU A 19 5.26 2.44 -15.02
CA LEU A 19 4.16 1.95 -15.86
C LEU A 19 4.44 0.56 -16.45
N LYS A 20 5.69 0.33 -16.86
CA LYS A 20 6.13 -0.94 -17.42
C LYS A 20 5.87 -2.12 -16.48
N ASP A 21 6.09 -1.94 -15.19
CA ASP A 21 5.96 -3.03 -14.21
C ASP A 21 4.48 -3.39 -14.01
N ILE A 22 3.56 -2.41 -14.09
CA ILE A 22 2.12 -2.68 -14.07
C ILE A 22 1.69 -3.41 -15.35
N SER A 23 2.13 -2.94 -16.52
CA SER A 23 1.80 -3.59 -17.79
C SER A 23 2.30 -5.03 -17.87
N GLU A 24 3.53 -5.31 -17.42
CA GLU A 24 4.06 -6.68 -17.37
C GLU A 24 3.23 -7.59 -16.45
N LEU A 25 2.84 -7.12 -15.26
CA LEU A 25 2.02 -7.90 -14.33
C LEU A 25 0.59 -8.16 -14.85
N GLU A 26 0.02 -7.22 -15.61
CA GLU A 26 -1.28 -7.42 -16.27
C GLU A 26 -1.17 -8.41 -17.45
N GLU A 27 -0.12 -8.30 -18.27
CA GLU A 27 0.14 -9.21 -19.39
C GLU A 27 0.37 -10.65 -18.92
N GLU A 28 1.04 -10.83 -17.79
CA GLU A 28 1.24 -12.13 -17.13
C GLU A 28 -0.02 -12.64 -16.41
N GLY A 29 -1.08 -11.83 -16.32
CA GLY A 29 -2.33 -12.17 -15.63
C GLY A 29 -2.19 -12.26 -14.11
N LEU A 30 -1.13 -11.71 -13.53
CA LEU A 30 -0.87 -11.70 -12.09
C LEU A 30 -1.71 -10.67 -11.36
N ILE A 31 -1.98 -9.55 -12.01
CA ILE A 31 -2.91 -8.53 -11.52
C ILE A 31 -3.97 -8.24 -12.59
N ASN A 32 -5.10 -7.68 -12.15
CA ASN A 32 -6.12 -7.17 -13.05
C ASN A 32 -6.51 -5.76 -12.58
N VAL A 33 -6.12 -4.73 -13.35
CA VAL A 33 -6.40 -3.33 -13.03
C VAL A 33 -7.65 -2.90 -13.81
N ASN A 34 -8.80 -2.94 -13.13
CA ASN A 34 -10.10 -2.64 -13.75
C ASN A 34 -10.52 -1.18 -13.54
N LYS A 35 -10.32 -0.67 -12.33
CA LYS A 35 -10.76 0.68 -11.94
C LYS A 35 -9.57 1.61 -11.93
N THR A 36 -9.49 2.46 -12.94
CA THR A 36 -8.35 3.36 -13.15
C THR A 36 -8.78 4.80 -13.24
N GLU A 37 -7.85 5.68 -12.85
CA GLU A 37 -7.99 7.12 -13.05
C GLU A 37 -6.69 7.74 -13.54
N GLU A 38 -6.79 8.97 -14.02
CA GLU A 38 -5.63 9.78 -14.39
C GLU A 38 -5.65 11.12 -13.64
N MET A 39 -4.48 11.53 -13.17
CA MET A 39 -4.32 12.77 -12.42
C MET A 39 -2.95 13.39 -12.68
N SER A 40 -2.86 14.72 -12.72
CA SER A 40 -1.55 15.38 -12.85
C SER A 40 -0.71 15.21 -11.58
N LEU A 41 0.62 15.22 -11.71
CA LEU A 41 1.52 15.20 -10.54
C LEU A 41 1.27 16.36 -9.56
N SER A 42 0.84 17.52 -10.07
CA SER A 42 0.50 18.67 -9.25
C SER A 42 -0.75 18.42 -8.41
N ASP A 43 -1.80 17.86 -9.02
CA ASP A 43 -3.05 17.53 -8.33
C ASP A 43 -2.83 16.40 -7.32
N PHE A 44 -2.05 15.37 -7.70
CA PHE A 44 -1.68 14.28 -6.81
C PHE A 44 -0.98 14.78 -5.55
N ARG A 45 -0.06 15.74 -5.70
CA ARG A 45 0.61 16.36 -4.56
C ARG A 45 -0.35 17.17 -3.68
N ALA A 46 -1.34 17.83 -4.27
CA ALA A 46 -2.32 18.63 -3.54
C ALA A 46 -3.37 17.76 -2.81
N GLN A 47 -3.71 16.60 -3.38
CA GLN A 47 -4.83 15.74 -2.94
C GLN A 47 -4.36 14.36 -2.49
N MET A 48 -3.10 14.24 -2.06
CA MET A 48 -2.45 12.95 -1.82
C MET A 48 -3.28 12.06 -0.86
N THR A 49 -3.81 12.62 0.24
CA THR A 49 -4.69 11.91 1.19
C THR A 49 -5.94 11.32 0.54
N GLU A 50 -6.59 12.06 -0.34
CA GLU A 50 -7.79 11.56 -1.03
C GLU A 50 -7.42 10.44 -2.01
N CYS A 51 -6.29 10.56 -2.73
CA CYS A 51 -5.79 9.48 -3.58
C CYS A 51 -5.56 8.18 -2.80
N TRP A 52 -5.10 8.28 -1.56
CA TRP A 52 -4.94 7.14 -0.66
C TRP A 52 -6.26 6.46 -0.33
N GLU A 53 -7.22 7.21 0.17
CA GLU A 53 -8.53 6.71 0.59
C GLU A 53 -9.24 6.02 -0.59
N ARG A 54 -9.12 6.61 -1.78
CA ARG A 54 -9.73 6.06 -3.00
C ARG A 54 -9.08 4.77 -3.45
N LEU A 55 -7.75 4.62 -3.34
CA LEU A 55 -7.06 3.36 -3.65
C LEU A 55 -7.38 2.20 -2.69
N GLN A 56 -7.85 2.50 -1.49
CA GLN A 56 -8.28 1.49 -0.52
C GLN A 56 -9.68 0.97 -0.80
N ILE A 57 -10.58 1.85 -1.21
CA ILE A 57 -12.03 1.56 -1.23
C ILE A 57 -12.51 1.27 -2.64
N GLU A 58 -12.02 2.02 -3.63
CA GLU A 58 -12.70 2.15 -4.91
C GLU A 58 -11.80 1.87 -6.12
N ILE A 59 -10.56 2.36 -6.13
CA ILE A 59 -9.72 2.43 -7.32
C ILE A 59 -8.56 1.44 -7.21
N ASP A 60 -8.15 0.88 -8.35
CA ASP A 60 -7.05 -0.08 -8.44
C ASP A 60 -5.73 0.65 -8.72
N CYS A 61 -5.76 1.68 -9.57
CA CYS A 61 -4.60 2.44 -10.01
C CYS A 61 -4.96 3.89 -10.38
N ILE A 62 -4.11 4.83 -9.99
CA ILE A 62 -4.14 6.21 -10.43
C ILE A 62 -2.88 6.44 -11.29
N TYR A 63 -3.05 6.68 -12.58
CA TYR A 63 -1.97 7.04 -13.49
C TYR A 63 -1.61 8.51 -13.31
N LEU A 64 -0.38 8.74 -12.88
CA LEU A 64 0.17 10.08 -12.66
C LEU A 64 0.72 10.63 -13.97
N THR A 65 0.22 11.78 -14.38
CA THR A 65 0.63 12.43 -15.63
C THR A 65 1.58 13.60 -15.37
N PHE A 66 2.56 13.73 -16.27
CA PHE A 66 3.37 14.92 -16.42
C PHE A 66 3.09 15.50 -17.81
N HIS A 67 2.51 16.70 -17.84
CA HIS A 67 1.82 17.21 -19.03
C HIS A 67 0.74 16.24 -19.51
N THR A 68 0.88 15.69 -20.72
CA THR A 68 -0.08 14.76 -21.34
C THR A 68 0.39 13.30 -21.31
N ARG A 69 1.51 13.00 -20.66
CA ARG A 69 2.09 11.65 -20.63
C ARG A 69 1.96 11.04 -19.24
N ARG A 70 1.51 9.79 -19.18
CA ARG A 70 1.63 8.97 -17.97
C ARG A 70 3.11 8.82 -17.65
N ALA A 71 3.48 9.10 -16.40
CA ALA A 71 4.84 9.05 -15.90
C ALA A 71 5.04 7.89 -14.89
N ALA A 72 4.02 7.64 -14.06
CA ALA A 72 4.04 6.58 -13.06
C ALA A 72 2.61 6.11 -12.76
N ALA A 73 2.49 4.98 -12.09
CA ALA A 73 1.24 4.47 -11.54
C ALA A 73 1.30 4.53 -10.03
N PHE A 74 0.27 5.08 -9.40
CA PHE A 74 0.05 4.97 -7.96
C PHE A 74 -0.99 3.89 -7.73
N VAL A 75 -0.58 2.76 -7.13
CA VAL A 75 -1.38 1.54 -7.15
C VAL A 75 -1.83 1.07 -5.78
N SER A 76 -2.97 0.38 -5.78
CA SER A 76 -3.63 -0.12 -4.58
C SER A 76 -2.74 -1.12 -3.84
N PRO A 77 -2.69 -1.07 -2.49
CA PRO A 77 -1.92 -2.01 -1.69
C PRO A 77 -2.26 -3.48 -1.91
N ARG A 78 -3.44 -3.79 -2.46
CA ARG A 78 -3.83 -5.17 -2.81
C ARG A 78 -2.87 -5.82 -3.82
N PHE A 79 -2.13 -5.04 -4.59
CA PHE A 79 -1.15 -5.55 -5.55
C PHE A 79 0.24 -5.78 -4.94
N MET A 80 0.45 -5.41 -3.68
CA MET A 80 1.71 -5.61 -2.96
C MET A 80 2.33 -7.01 -3.15
N PRO A 81 1.60 -8.14 -3.08
CA PRO A 81 2.19 -9.47 -3.21
C PRO A 81 2.85 -9.75 -4.57
N TYR A 82 2.45 -9.00 -5.60
CA TYR A 82 2.92 -9.16 -6.99
C TYR A 82 3.98 -8.13 -7.36
N LEU A 83 4.10 -7.05 -6.59
CA LEU A 83 5.08 -6.00 -6.86
C LEU A 83 6.47 -6.45 -6.38
N PRO A 84 7.54 -6.24 -7.17
CA PRO A 84 8.91 -6.57 -6.78
C PRO A 84 9.48 -5.55 -5.78
N ILE A 85 8.82 -5.42 -4.62
CA ILE A 85 9.19 -4.48 -3.57
C ILE A 85 10.28 -5.13 -2.70
N PRO A 86 11.41 -4.45 -2.45
CA PRO A 86 12.40 -4.94 -1.50
C PRO A 86 11.75 -5.09 -0.11
N MET A 87 11.80 -6.28 0.49
CA MET A 87 11.18 -6.49 1.81
C MET A 87 11.69 -5.51 2.87
N SER A 88 12.96 -5.08 2.79
CA SER A 88 13.54 -4.05 3.66
C SER A 88 12.76 -2.73 3.67
N ASP A 89 12.06 -2.42 2.58
CA ASP A 89 11.39 -1.13 2.42
C ASP A 89 10.00 -1.14 3.06
N VAL A 90 9.44 -2.31 3.36
CA VAL A 90 8.11 -2.46 3.96
C VAL A 90 8.18 -3.12 5.36
N ALA A 91 9.21 -3.90 5.65
CA ALA A 91 9.36 -4.69 6.87
C ALA A 91 9.35 -3.86 8.16
N HIS A 92 10.05 -2.72 8.20
CA HIS A 92 10.14 -1.89 9.41
C HIS A 92 8.80 -1.32 9.88
N LYS A 93 7.76 -1.33 9.02
CA LYS A 93 6.42 -0.82 9.36
C LYS A 93 5.33 -1.89 9.34
N LEU A 94 5.46 -2.96 8.54
CA LEU A 94 4.60 -4.15 8.74
C LEU A 94 4.82 -4.76 10.11
N LEU A 95 6.06 -4.81 10.60
CA LEU A 95 6.35 -5.21 11.97
C LEU A 95 5.73 -4.26 13.01
N ALA A 96 5.57 -2.97 12.70
CA ALA A 96 4.87 -2.03 13.60
C ALA A 96 3.36 -2.29 13.64
N VAL A 97 2.74 -2.61 12.50
CA VAL A 97 1.32 -3.00 12.41
C VAL A 97 1.08 -4.37 13.06
N GLU A 98 1.98 -5.35 12.86
CA GLU A 98 1.90 -6.65 13.54
C GLU A 98 2.18 -6.55 15.04
N SER A 99 3.05 -5.64 15.49
CA SER A 99 3.30 -5.40 16.91
C SER A 99 2.06 -4.82 17.60
N GLU A 100 1.30 -3.93 16.95
CA GLU A 100 0.00 -3.45 17.46
C GLU A 100 -1.09 -4.55 17.44
N ILE A 101 -1.08 -5.46 16.46
CA ILE A 101 -2.01 -6.59 16.40
C ILE A 101 -1.65 -7.68 17.43
N LEU A 102 -0.36 -7.87 17.75
CA LEU A 102 0.13 -8.77 18.78
C LEU A 102 -0.14 -8.22 20.20
N GLU A 103 -0.07 -6.90 20.41
CA GLU A 103 -0.40 -6.31 21.71
C GLU A 103 -1.90 -6.42 22.06
N ILE A 104 -2.81 -6.36 21.09
CA ILE A 104 -4.26 -6.42 21.37
C ILE A 104 -4.76 -7.86 21.59
N LYS A 105 -4.13 -8.88 20.98
CA LYS A 105 -4.52 -10.29 21.18
C LYS A 105 -3.99 -10.94 22.46
N GLN A 106 -3.01 -10.35 23.14
CA GLN A 106 -2.48 -10.89 24.40
C GLN A 106 -3.03 -10.25 25.69
N LEU A 107 -3.83 -9.18 25.60
CA LEU A 107 -4.41 -8.52 26.79
C LEU A 107 -5.86 -8.87 27.12
N SER A 108 -6.51 -9.75 26.34
CA SER A 108 -7.90 -10.20 26.61
C SER A 108 -8.03 -11.68 27.01
N ILE A 109 -6.93 -12.42 27.18
CA ILE A 109 -6.94 -13.82 27.64
C ILE A 109 -6.32 -14.00 29.04
N PHE A 110 -5.68 -12.97 29.62
CA PHE A 110 -5.02 -13.08 30.94
C PHE A 110 -5.75 -12.37 32.10
N GLN A 111 -7.03 -12.03 31.96
CA GLN A 111 -7.76 -11.41 33.07
C GLN A 111 -8.54 -12.37 33.99
N HIS A 112 -8.56 -13.69 33.79
CA HIS A 112 -9.12 -14.61 34.79
C HIS A 112 -8.24 -15.85 34.97
N GLY A 113 -7.46 -15.86 36.06
CA GLY A 113 -6.83 -17.07 36.56
C GLY A 113 -5.50 -16.80 37.23
N GLU A 114 -5.56 -16.43 38.51
CA GLU A 114 -4.71 -16.90 39.62
C GLU A 114 -4.54 -15.79 40.67
N GLU A 115 -5.59 -15.60 41.47
CA GLU A 115 -5.42 -15.16 42.84
C GLU A 115 -4.88 -16.33 43.68
N SER A 116 -3.81 -16.03 44.41
CA SER A 116 -3.46 -16.57 45.73
C SER A 116 -2.61 -17.84 45.83
N ASN A 117 -1.31 -17.57 45.93
CA ASN A 117 -0.37 -18.04 46.97
C ASN A 117 -0.93 -18.87 48.15
N VAL A 118 -0.09 -19.86 48.54
CA VAL A 118 0.00 -20.66 49.79
C VAL A 118 -0.86 -21.93 49.87
#